data_AF-A0A4Q5WZG7-F1
#
_entry.id   AF-A0A4Q5WZG7-F1
#
_cell.length_a   1.000
_cell.length_b   1.000
_cell.length_c   1.000
_cell.angle_alpha   90.00
_cell.angle_beta   90.00
_cell.angle_gamma   90.00
#
_symmetry.space_group_name_H-M   'P 1'
#
loop_
_entity.id
_entity.type
_entity.pdbx_description
1 polymer ?
#
loop_
_entity_poly.entity_id
_entity_poly.type
_entity_poly.pdbx_seq_one_letter_code
_entity_poly.pdbx_strand_id
1 'polypeptide(L)'
;MTEIDPTLVQLRQLVDAFYERVRRDAEIGPIFNDAISDWPHHLDKLADFWHSVVYGSGRYPGGLMMRHIMHRDRIRPEHFERWLALWQSTTAELMPPDMAELLQARAARVGESIKLGLFYRAADHAPKS
;
A
#
# COMPACT_ATOMS: atom_id res chain seq x y z
N MET A 1 -1.82 10.03 29.91
CA MET A 1 -1.58 8.67 29.38
C MET A 1 -2.29 8.58 28.05
N THR A 2 -1.56 8.48 26.95
CA THR A 2 -2.18 8.23 25.65
C THR A 2 -2.71 6.80 25.67
N GLU A 3 -4.02 6.61 25.59
CA GLU A 3 -4.59 5.28 25.41
C GLU A 3 -4.00 4.68 24.14
N ILE A 4 -3.42 3.49 24.25
CA ILE A 4 -2.92 2.75 23.10
C ILE A 4 -4.14 2.21 22.37
N ASP A 5 -4.38 2.71 21.16
CA ASP A 5 -5.43 2.22 20.29
C ASP A 5 -5.08 0.78 19.85
N PRO A 6 -5.81 -0.25 20.33
CA PRO A 6 -5.50 -1.64 20.02
C PRO A 6 -5.61 -1.93 18.51
N THR A 7 -6.39 -1.14 17.80
CA THR A 7 -6.55 -1.23 16.35
C THR A 7 -5.26 -0.80 15.63
N LEU A 8 -4.64 0.30 16.09
CA LEU A 8 -3.36 0.75 15.54
C LEU A 8 -2.25 -0.27 15.82
N VAL A 9 -2.26 -0.94 16.97
CA VAL A 9 -1.31 -2.01 17.28
C VAL A 9 -1.46 -3.17 16.30
N GLN A 10 -2.68 -3.64 16.06
CA GLN A 10 -2.94 -4.73 15.11
C GLN A 10 -2.56 -4.34 13.67
N LEU A 11 -2.93 -3.14 13.23
CA LEU A 11 -2.55 -2.63 11.92
C LEU A 11 -1.04 -2.49 11.79
N ARG A 12 -0.34 -2.08 12.84
CA ARG A 12 1.11 -2.02 12.85
C ARG A 12 1.73 -3.41 12.67
N GLN A 13 1.28 -4.40 13.43
CA GLN A 13 1.76 -5.78 13.30
C GLN A 13 1.54 -6.34 11.88
N LEU A 14 0.36 -6.08 11.31
CA LEU A 14 0.05 -6.44 9.93
C LEU A 14 1.01 -5.75 8.94
N VAL A 15 1.22 -4.45 9.07
CA VAL A 15 2.10 -3.66 8.19
C VAL A 15 3.54 -4.13 8.30
N ASP A 16 4.04 -4.38 9.50
CA ASP A 16 5.39 -4.89 9.73
C ASP A 16 5.59 -6.24 9.02
N ALA A 17 4.70 -7.21 9.25
CA ALA A 17 4.77 -8.53 8.63
C ALA A 17 4.64 -8.47 7.10
N PHE A 18 3.76 -7.62 6.60
CA PHE A 18 3.57 -7.43 5.18
C PHE A 18 4.83 -6.87 4.52
N TYR A 19 5.42 -5.81 5.08
CA TYR A 19 6.62 -5.21 4.51
C TYR A 19 7.87 -6.06 4.72
N GLU A 20 7.90 -6.92 5.74
CA GLU A 20 8.93 -7.96 5.85
C GLU A 20 8.94 -8.88 4.62
N ARG A 21 7.76 -9.24 4.11
CA ARG A 21 7.58 -10.05 2.88
C ARG A 21 7.93 -9.24 1.63
N VAL A 22 7.41 -8.02 1.52
CA VAL A 22 7.72 -7.11 0.38
C VAL A 22 9.22 -6.91 0.24
N ARG A 23 9.96 -6.69 1.33
CA ARG A 23 11.41 -6.45 1.30
C ARG A 23 12.23 -7.64 0.82
N ARG A 24 11.72 -8.86 1.01
CA ARG A 24 12.36 -10.11 0.56
C ARG A 24 11.92 -10.53 -0.83
N ASP A 25 10.88 -9.92 -1.35
CA ASP A 25 10.37 -10.22 -2.67
C ASP A 25 11.38 -9.82 -3.76
N ALA A 26 11.69 -10.75 -4.67
CA ALA A 26 12.75 -10.54 -5.66
C ALA A 26 12.42 -9.46 -6.70
N GLU A 27 11.14 -9.19 -6.97
CA GLU A 27 10.72 -8.25 -8.01
C GLU A 27 10.43 -6.87 -7.42
N ILE A 28 9.61 -6.81 -6.37
CA ILE A 28 9.20 -5.52 -5.80
C ILE A 28 10.11 -5.07 -4.65
N GLY A 29 10.79 -5.99 -3.97
CA GLY A 29 11.69 -5.66 -2.85
C GLY A 29 12.74 -4.62 -3.20
N PRO A 30 13.48 -4.75 -4.33
CA PRO A 30 14.45 -3.73 -4.74
C PRO A 30 13.86 -2.34 -4.95
N ILE A 31 12.59 -2.23 -5.37
CA ILE A 31 11.91 -0.92 -5.55
C ILE A 31 11.77 -0.20 -4.22
N PHE A 32 11.31 -0.92 -3.19
CA PHE A 32 11.11 -0.37 -1.85
C PHE A 32 12.43 -0.18 -1.10
N ASN A 33 13.33 -1.15 -1.14
CA ASN A 33 14.62 -1.11 -0.44
C ASN A 33 15.50 0.05 -0.91
N ASP A 34 15.43 0.42 -2.19
CA ASP A 34 16.18 1.57 -2.70
C ASP A 34 15.51 2.91 -2.40
N ALA A 35 14.17 2.92 -2.30
CA ALA A 35 13.40 4.15 -2.06
C ALA A 35 13.30 4.53 -0.57
N ILE A 36 13.45 3.57 0.34
CA ILE A 36 13.21 3.73 1.77
C ILE A 36 14.51 3.44 2.55
N SER A 37 15.07 4.49 3.13
CA SER A 37 16.24 4.39 4.02
C SER A 37 15.88 4.22 5.49
N ASP A 38 14.78 4.84 5.94
CA ASP A 38 14.27 4.77 7.32
C ASP A 38 13.00 3.92 7.38
N TRP A 39 13.20 2.61 7.55
CA TRP A 39 12.12 1.64 7.62
C TRP A 39 11.20 1.82 8.83
N PRO A 40 11.70 1.97 10.08
CA PRO A 40 10.82 2.19 11.24
C PRO A 40 9.85 3.35 11.05
N HIS A 41 10.34 4.52 10.62
CA HIS A 41 9.48 5.69 10.37
C HIS A 41 8.51 5.48 9.22
N HIS A 42 8.94 4.75 8.18
CA HIS A 42 8.06 4.42 7.06
C HIS A 42 6.88 3.53 7.50
N LEU A 43 7.15 2.53 8.32
CA LEU A 43 6.14 1.59 8.83
C LEU A 43 5.15 2.30 9.78
N ASP A 44 5.61 3.25 10.60
CA ASP A 44 4.73 4.11 11.42
C ASP A 44 3.70 4.83 10.54
N LYS A 45 4.16 5.51 9.48
CA LYS A 45 3.29 6.23 8.54
C LYS A 45 2.31 5.33 7.81
N LEU A 46 2.71 4.09 7.53
CA LEU A 46 1.84 3.12 6.86
C LEU A 46 0.77 2.57 7.79
N ALA A 47 1.05 2.40 9.09
CA ALA A 47 0.02 2.08 10.06
C ALA A 47 -1.04 3.20 10.12
N ASP A 48 -0.62 4.47 10.16
CA ASP A 48 -1.53 5.63 10.10
C ASP A 48 -2.32 5.71 8.78
N PHE A 49 -1.67 5.35 7.66
CA PHE A 49 -2.32 5.24 6.35
C PHE A 49 -3.46 4.21 6.38
N TRP A 50 -3.17 2.97 6.79
CA TRP A 50 -4.20 1.92 6.82
C TRP A 50 -5.30 2.21 7.82
N HIS A 51 -4.97 2.81 8.96
CA HIS A 51 -5.97 3.27 9.91
C HIS A 51 -6.88 4.34 9.30
N SER A 52 -6.32 5.28 8.53
CA SER A 52 -7.11 6.29 7.80
C SER A 52 -7.97 5.68 6.69
N VAL A 53 -7.47 4.67 5.98
CA VAL A 53 -8.20 3.96 4.92
C VAL A 53 -9.40 3.19 5.45
N VAL A 54 -9.26 2.54 6.62
CA VAL A 54 -10.33 1.71 7.20
C VAL A 54 -11.31 2.56 8.01
N TYR A 55 -10.81 3.46 8.86
CA TYR A 55 -11.61 4.16 9.86
C TYR A 55 -11.85 5.65 9.57
N GLY A 56 -11.29 6.19 8.49
CA GLY A 56 -11.46 7.61 8.15
C GLY A 56 -10.81 8.58 9.15
N SER A 57 -9.82 8.12 9.91
CA SER A 57 -9.25 8.86 11.05
C SER A 57 -8.49 10.15 10.73
N GLY A 58 -8.14 10.39 9.47
CA GLY A 58 -7.36 11.57 9.05
C GLY A 58 -5.90 11.58 9.54
N ARG A 59 -5.36 10.47 10.06
CA ARG A 59 -3.97 10.38 10.54
C ARG A 59 -2.93 10.49 9.43
N TYR A 60 -3.29 10.07 8.21
CA TYR A 60 -2.42 10.14 7.06
C TYR A 60 -2.59 11.46 6.31
N PRO A 61 -1.53 12.30 6.19
CA PRO A 61 -1.63 13.64 5.62
C PRO A 61 -1.78 13.67 4.10
N GLY A 62 -1.75 12.51 3.43
CA GLY A 62 -1.90 12.41 1.97
C GLY A 62 -0.57 12.33 1.20
N GLY A 63 -0.64 12.57 -0.11
CA GLY A 63 0.52 12.55 -1.01
C GLY A 63 0.86 11.18 -1.62
N LEU A 64 0.02 10.17 -1.41
CA LEU A 64 0.23 8.80 -1.91
C LEU A 64 0.57 8.76 -3.40
N MET A 65 -0.26 9.41 -4.24
CA MET A 65 -0.06 9.44 -5.69
C MET A 65 1.29 10.06 -6.08
N MET A 66 1.66 11.20 -5.48
CA MET A 66 2.91 11.88 -5.80
C MET A 66 4.15 11.04 -5.48
N ARG A 67 4.11 10.24 -4.41
CA ARG A 67 5.19 9.31 -4.09
C ARG A 67 5.35 8.23 -5.15
N HIS A 68 4.24 7.70 -5.66
CA HIS A 68 4.28 6.70 -6.73
C HIS A 68 4.74 7.32 -8.07
N ILE A 69 4.31 8.54 -8.40
CA ILE A 69 4.77 9.27 -9.59
C ILE A 69 6.29 9.49 -9.55
N MET A 70 6.85 9.82 -8.39
CA MET A 70 8.31 10.01 -8.23
C MET A 70 9.11 8.75 -8.56
N HIS A 71 8.52 7.56 -8.41
CA HIS A 71 9.15 6.27 -8.68
C HIS A 71 8.60 5.58 -9.93
N ARG A 72 7.83 6.29 -10.77
CA ARG A 72 7.12 5.74 -11.93
C ARG A 72 8.02 4.94 -12.90
N ASP A 73 9.27 5.34 -13.06
CA ASP A 73 10.19 4.69 -14.01
C ASP A 73 10.64 3.30 -13.53
N ARG A 74 10.41 2.98 -12.26
CA ARG A 74 10.70 1.69 -11.64
C ARG A 74 9.45 0.85 -11.39
N ILE A 75 8.26 1.44 -11.54
CA ILE A 75 6.99 0.78 -11.24
C ILE A 75 6.33 0.35 -12.55
N ARG A 76 5.87 -0.89 -12.60
CA ARG A 76 5.14 -1.48 -13.72
C ARG A 76 3.78 -2.00 -13.25
N PRO A 77 2.80 -2.15 -14.15
CA PRO A 77 1.48 -2.68 -13.82
C PRO A 77 1.51 -3.99 -13.01
N GLU A 78 2.42 -4.90 -13.32
CA GLU A 78 2.52 -6.24 -12.72
C GLU A 78 2.98 -6.17 -11.25
N HIS A 79 3.72 -5.12 -10.87
CA HIS A 79 4.17 -4.93 -9.49
C HIS A 79 2.99 -4.70 -8.53
N PHE A 80 1.87 -4.13 -9.01
CA PHE A 80 0.66 -3.95 -8.21
C PHE A 80 0.00 -5.29 -7.90
N GLU A 81 -0.08 -6.19 -8.88
CA GLU A 81 -0.67 -7.51 -8.70
C GLU A 81 0.12 -8.31 -7.65
N ARG A 82 1.45 -8.24 -7.73
CA ARG A 82 2.36 -8.87 -6.78
C ARG A 82 2.24 -8.30 -5.36
N TRP A 83 2.20 -6.97 -5.24
CA TRP A 83 1.99 -6.30 -3.96
C TRP A 83 0.63 -6.68 -3.35
N LEU A 84 -0.43 -6.72 -4.15
CA LEU A 84 -1.79 -7.10 -3.72
C LEU A 84 -1.87 -8.56 -3.30
N ALA A 85 -1.18 -9.48 -3.98
CA ALA A 85 -1.14 -10.89 -3.60
C ALA A 85 -0.46 -11.09 -2.24
N LEU A 86 0.67 -10.41 -1.99
CA LEU A 86 1.33 -10.44 -0.68
C LEU A 86 0.44 -9.83 0.42
N TRP A 87 -0.29 -8.76 0.09
CA TRP A 87 -1.21 -8.12 1.04
C TRP A 87 -2.38 -9.04 1.40
N GLN A 88 -2.96 -9.71 0.40
CA GLN A 88 -4.03 -10.69 0.58
C GLN A 88 -3.59 -11.84 1.49
N SER A 89 -2.43 -12.44 1.20
CA SER A 89 -1.90 -13.54 2.02
C SER A 89 -1.66 -13.09 3.47
N THR A 90 -1.08 -11.90 3.67
CA THR A 90 -0.74 -11.42 5.01
C THR A 90 -1.98 -11.03 5.83
N THR A 91 -2.96 -10.39 5.20
CA THR A 91 -4.22 -10.05 5.87
C THR A 91 -5.04 -11.30 6.23
N ALA A 92 -5.08 -12.31 5.35
CA ALA A 92 -5.78 -13.56 5.64
C ALA A 92 -5.17 -14.36 6.80
N GLU A 93 -3.86 -14.21 7.03
CA GLU A 93 -3.15 -14.87 8.12
C GLU A 93 -3.29 -14.14 9.47
N LEU A 94 -3.27 -12.80 9.46
CA LEU A 94 -3.12 -12.00 10.69
C LEU A 94 -4.39 -11.30 11.16
N MET A 95 -5.42 -11.21 10.31
CA MET A 95 -6.64 -10.47 10.64
C MET A 95 -7.87 -11.40 10.67
N PRO A 96 -8.89 -11.07 11.49
CA PRO A 96 -10.19 -11.72 11.38
C PRO A 96 -10.76 -11.63 9.95
N PRO A 97 -11.50 -12.65 9.47
CA PRO A 97 -11.97 -12.71 8.08
C PRO A 97 -12.63 -11.42 7.56
N ASP A 98 -13.59 -10.87 8.31
CA ASP A 98 -14.30 -9.64 7.92
C ASP A 98 -13.36 -8.43 7.77
N MET A 99 -12.36 -8.33 8.63
CA MET A 99 -11.36 -7.26 8.58
C MET A 99 -10.37 -7.47 7.44
N ALA A 100 -9.96 -8.72 7.19
CA ALA A 100 -9.09 -9.08 6.07
C ALA A 100 -9.77 -8.73 4.73
N GLU A 101 -11.03 -9.13 4.54
CA GLU A 101 -11.81 -8.80 3.35
C GLU A 101 -11.94 -7.29 3.14
N LEU A 102 -12.23 -6.53 4.21
CA LEU A 102 -12.29 -5.08 4.15
C LEU A 102 -10.97 -4.45 3.72
N LEU A 103 -9.86 -4.84 4.35
CA LEU A 103 -8.51 -4.34 4.02
C LEU A 103 -8.12 -4.68 2.58
N GLN A 104 -8.41 -5.90 2.12
CA GLN A 104 -8.13 -6.35 0.76
C GLN A 104 -8.93 -5.54 -0.28
N ALA A 105 -10.23 -5.36 -0.04
CA ALA A 105 -11.09 -4.56 -0.93
C ALA A 105 -10.63 -3.09 -1.01
N ARG A 106 -10.19 -2.52 0.12
CA ARG A 106 -9.63 -1.15 0.16
C ARG A 106 -8.30 -1.07 -0.58
N ALA A 107 -7.42 -2.03 -0.37
CA ALA A 107 -6.12 -2.11 -1.05
C ALA A 107 -6.28 -2.21 -2.56
N ALA A 108 -7.22 -3.03 -3.06
CA ALA A 108 -7.52 -3.15 -4.48
C ALA A 108 -7.95 -1.80 -5.10
N ARG A 109 -8.84 -1.06 -4.43
CA ARG A 109 -9.28 0.28 -4.90
C ARG A 109 -8.14 1.29 -4.92
N VAL A 110 -7.30 1.30 -3.88
CA VAL A 110 -6.12 2.17 -3.81
C VAL A 110 -5.13 1.82 -4.94
N GLY A 111 -4.84 0.53 -5.12
CA GLY A 111 -3.96 0.04 -6.16
C GLY A 111 -4.45 0.42 -7.56
N GLU A 112 -5.73 0.22 -7.85
CA GLU A 112 -6.34 0.59 -9.12
C GLU A 112 -6.25 2.10 -9.38
N SER A 113 -6.54 2.93 -8.37
CA SER A 113 -6.43 4.39 -8.49
C SER A 113 -5.01 4.83 -8.81
N ILE A 114 -4.00 4.25 -8.17
CA ILE A 114 -2.59 4.54 -8.45
C ILE A 114 -2.21 4.05 -9.86
N LYS A 115 -2.60 2.82 -10.23
CA LYS A 115 -2.33 2.23 -11.55
C LYS A 115 -2.88 3.12 -12.66
N LEU A 116 -4.13 3.58 -12.53
CA LEU A 116 -4.73 4.53 -13.47
C LEU A 116 -3.96 5.85 -13.51
N GLY A 117 -3.61 6.43 -12.37
CA GLY A 117 -2.86 7.70 -12.34
C GLY A 117 -1.45 7.62 -12.92
N LEU A 118 -0.79 6.47 -12.85
CA LEU A 118 0.56 6.28 -13.41
C LEU A 118 0.56 5.97 -14.90
N PHE A 119 -0.39 5.14 -15.36
CA PHE A 119 -0.30 4.51 -16.68
C PHE A 119 -1.40 4.93 -17.66
N TYR A 120 -2.49 5.53 -17.20
CA TYR A 120 -3.53 5.99 -18.11
C TYR A 120 -3.10 7.31 -18.80
N ARG A 121 -2.89 7.25 -20.11
CA ARG A 121 -2.70 8.43 -20.96
C ARG A 121 -3.97 8.67 -21.79
N ALA A 122 -4.62 9.82 -21.59
CA ALA A 122 -5.79 10.21 -22.38
C ALA A 122 -5.47 10.36 -23.89
N ALA A 123 -4.20 10.58 -24.26
CA ALA A 123 -3.77 10.72 -25.65
C ALA A 123 -3.71 9.38 -26.43
N ASP A 124 -3.69 8.23 -25.76
CA ASP A 124 -3.57 6.92 -26.42
C ASP A 124 -4.92 6.40 -26.96
N HIS A 125 -6.02 7.12 -26.67
CA HIS A 125 -7.39 6.77 -27.05
C HIS A 125 -8.06 7.84 -27.93
N ALA A 126 -7.30 8.81 -28.47
CA ALA A 126 -7.86 9.72 -29.46
C ALA A 126 -8.24 8.91 -30.72
N PRO A 127 -9.49 9.01 -31.23
CA PRO A 127 -9.85 8.34 -32.47
C PRO A 127 -8.95 8.89 -33.58
N LYS A 128 -8.29 7.98 -34.32
CA LYS A 128 -7.55 8.36 -35.52
C LYS A 128 -8.54 9.05 -36.46
N SER A 129 -8.28 10.33 -36.75
CA SER A 129 -8.99 11.10 -37.77
C SER A 129 -8.70 10.56 -39.16
#